data_AF-A0A318KPJ4-F1
#
_entry.id   AF-A0A318KPJ4-F1
#
_cell.length_a   1.000
_cell.length_b   1.000
_cell.length_c   1.000
_cell.angle_alpha   90.00
_cell.angle_beta   90.00
_cell.angle_gamma   90.00
#
_symmetry.space_group_name_H-M   'P 1'
#
loop_
_entity.id
_entity.type
_entity.pdbx_description
1 polymer ?
#
loop_
_entity_poly.entity_id
_entity_poly.type
_entity_poly.pdbx_seq_one_letter_code
_entity_poly.pdbx_strand_id
1 'polypeptide(L)' 'MRIKEGDYINGYKVERVLRRSKPISYLVTYFCPFYQKPQSKQLTDDDVVTYMSKGDFNKMCKYIERARLK' A
#
# COMPACT_ATOMS: atom_id res chain seq x y z
N MET A 1 0.20 -12.99 8.57
CA MET A 1 -0.08 -11.53 8.67
C MET A 1 -1.45 -11.26 8.06
N ARG A 2 -2.30 -10.37 8.60
CA ARG A 2 -3.66 -10.15 8.07
C ARG A 2 -3.80 -8.72 7.53
N ILE A 3 -3.50 -8.56 6.24
CA ILE A 3 -3.65 -7.29 5.52
C ILE A 3 -5.13 -6.96 5.36
N LYS A 4 -5.50 -5.70 5.58
CA LYS A 4 -6.87 -5.18 5.38
C LYS A 4 -6.87 -3.94 4.50
N GLU A 5 -8.08 -3.54 4.11
CA GLU A 5 -8.31 -2.29 3.37
C GLU A 5 -7.82 -1.08 4.19
N GLY A 6 -7.15 -0.16 3.51
CA GLY A 6 -6.52 1.01 4.11
C GLY A 6 -5.12 0.77 4.71
N ASP A 7 -4.64 -0.47 4.76
CA ASP A 7 -3.21 -0.73 5.01
C ASP A 7 -2.37 -0.39 3.78
N TYR A 8 -1.05 -0.50 3.92
CA TYR A 8 -0.09 -0.15 2.88
C TYR A 8 0.81 -1.32 2.54
N ILE A 9 0.92 -1.62 1.25
CA ILE A 9 1.86 -2.59 0.69
C ILE A 9 2.84 -1.84 -0.19
N ASN A 10 4.12 -1.89 0.16
CA ASN A 10 5.21 -1.23 -0.55
C ASN A 10 4.93 0.26 -0.82
N GLY A 11 4.37 0.95 0.19
CA GLY A 11 3.98 2.37 0.09
C GLY A 11 2.66 2.65 -0.64
N TYR A 12 1.98 1.62 -1.16
CA TYR A 12 0.70 1.76 -1.87
C TYR A 12 -0.47 1.37 -0.99
N LYS A 13 -1.53 2.17 -1.02
CA LYS A 13 -2.73 1.92 -0.23
C LYS A 13 -3.49 0.72 -0.80
N VAL A 14 -3.88 -0.19 0.07
CA VAL A 14 -4.76 -1.31 -0.25
C VAL A 14 -6.19 -0.81 -0.31
N GLU A 15 -6.78 -0.83 -1.50
CA GLU A 15 -8.18 -0.42 -1.71
C GLU A 15 -9.15 -1.58 -1.50
N ARG A 16 -8.74 -2.82 -1.81
CA ARG A 16 -9.59 -4.00 -1.66
C ARG A 16 -8.79 -5.26 -1.39
N VAL A 17 -9.32 -6.14 -0.55
CA VAL A 17 -8.77 -7.49 -0.30
C VAL A 17 -9.71 -8.57 -0.83
N LEU A 18 -9.28 -9.29 -1.86
CA LEU A 18 -10.05 -10.34 -2.53
C LEU A 18 -9.81 -11.70 -1.87
N ARG A 19 -10.41 -11.92 -0.69
CA ARG A 19 -10.20 -13.14 0.11
C ARG A 19 -10.77 -14.42 -0.49
N ARG A 20 -11.63 -14.31 -1.50
CA ARG A 20 -12.21 -15.47 -2.21
C ARG A 20 -11.29 -16.02 -3.29
N SER A 21 -10.21 -15.32 -3.64
CA SER A 21 -9.17 -15.86 -4.54
C SER A 21 -8.18 -16.71 -3.75
N LYS A 22 -7.66 -17.77 -4.38
CA LYS A 22 -6.47 -18.50 -3.93
C LYS A 22 -5.43 -18.41 -5.06
N PRO A 23 -4.27 -17.76 -4.87
CA PRO A 23 -3.84 -17.06 -3.64
C PRO A 23 -4.68 -15.81 -3.33
N ILE A 24 -4.60 -15.29 -2.10
CA ILE A 24 -5.26 -14.03 -1.73
C ILE A 24 -4.67 -12.93 -2.62
N SER A 25 -5.52 -12.04 -3.08
CA SER A 25 -5.08 -10.90 -3.88
C SER A 25 -5.52 -9.55 -3.29
N TYR A 26 -4.70 -8.56 -3.52
CA TYR A 26 -4.79 -7.20 -2.99
C TYR A 26 -4.83 -6.22 -4.15
N LEU A 27 -5.88 -5.42 -4.22
CA LEU A 27 -5.93 -4.28 -5.13
C LEU A 27 -5.25 -3.09 -4.45
N VAL A 28 -4.15 -2.61 -5.01
CA VAL A 28 -3.44 -1.43 -4.53
C VAL A 28 -3.49 -0.32 -5.55
N THR A 29 -3.52 0.93 -5.08
CA THR A 29 -3.52 2.12 -5.93
C THR A 29 -2.27 2.95 -5.68
N TYR A 30 -1.72 3.50 -6.76
CA TYR A 30 -0.52 4.32 -6.77
C TYR A 30 -0.64 5.46 -7.78
N PHE A 31 0.07 6.56 -7.55
CA PHE A 31 0.16 7.63 -8.54
C PHE A 31 1.30 7.30 -9.52
N CYS A 32 1.00 7.25 -10.82
CA CYS A 32 2.02 7.05 -11.85
C CYS A 32 2.41 8.41 -12.45
N PRO A 33 3.66 8.87 -12.29
CA PRO A 33 4.10 10.15 -12.85
C PRO A 33 3.99 10.21 -14.37
N PHE A 34 4.20 9.09 -15.06
CA PHE A 34 4.14 9.01 -16.52
C PHE A 34 2.73 9.28 -17.07
N TYR A 35 1.71 8.68 -16.47
CA TYR A 35 0.31 8.86 -16.90
C TYR A 35 -0.39 10.04 -16.22
N GLN A 36 0.28 10.71 -15.27
CA GLN A 36 -0.25 11.80 -14.45
C GLN A 36 -1.64 11.52 -13.83
N LYS A 37 -1.92 10.25 -13.52
CA LYS A 37 -3.20 9.83 -12.93
C LYS A 37 -3.01 8.63 -12.00
N PRO A 38 -3.95 8.38 -11.07
CA PRO A 38 -3.95 7.17 -10.27
C PRO A 38 -4.02 5.92 -11.14
N GLN A 39 -3.20 4.92 -10.81
CA GLN A 39 -3.17 3.60 -11.40
C GLN A 39 -3.42 2.56 -10.32
N SER A 40 -3.94 1.41 -10.71
CA SER A 40 -4.17 0.30 -9.78
C SER A 40 -3.50 -0.96 -10.31
N LYS A 41 -2.98 -1.78 -9.40
CA LYS A 41 -2.45 -3.10 -9.71
C LYS A 41 -2.93 -4.12 -8.69
N GLN A 42 -3.04 -5.36 -9.13
CA GLN A 42 -3.36 -6.49 -8.26
C GLN A 42 -2.05 -7.16 -7.85
N LEU A 43 -1.91 -7.44 -6.56
CA LEU A 43 -0.78 -8.16 -5.96
C LEU A 43 -1.29 -9.43 -5.32
N THR A 44 -0.54 -10.51 -5.43
CA THR A 44 -0.76 -11.76 -4.67
C THR A 44 0.07 -11.76 -3.40
N ASP A 45 -0.16 -12.73 -2.50
CA ASP A 45 0.69 -12.90 -1.31
C ASP A 45 2.18 -13.00 -1.65
N ASP A 46 2.53 -13.63 -2.77
CA ASP A 46 3.92 -13.80 -3.24
C ASP A 46 4.55 -12.48 -3.71
N ASP A 47 3.73 -11.52 -4.15
CA ASP A 47 4.19 -10.19 -4.58
C ASP A 47 4.36 -9.20 -3.39
N VAL A 48 3.87 -9.55 -2.19
CA VAL A 48 3.92 -8.68 -1.01
C VAL A 48 5.30 -8.78 -0.35
N VAL A 49 6.23 -7.93 -0.79
CA VAL A 49 7.57 -7.85 -0.21
C VAL A 49 7.61 -7.01 1.08
N THR A 50 6.88 -5.89 1.11
CA THR A 50 6.88 -4.96 2.25
C THR A 50 5.45 -4.59 2.62
N TYR A 51 5.08 -4.75 3.89
CA TYR A 51 3.77 -4.36 4.41
C TYR A 51 3.91 -3.44 5.62
N MET A 52 2.97 -2.50 5.72
CA MET A 52 2.81 -1.61 6.86
C MET A 52 1.33 -1.43 7.19
N SER A 53 1.02 -1.40 8.49
CA SER A 53 -0.31 -0.96 8.92
C SER A 53 -0.51 0.52 8.59
N LYS A 54 -1.78 0.95 8.46
CA LYS A 54 -2.11 2.39 8.35
C LYS A 54 -1.46 3.24 9.44
N GLY A 55 -1.42 2.73 10.68
CA GLY A 55 -0.86 3.44 11.82
C GLY A 55 0.65 3.66 11.68
N ASP A 56 1.37 2.63 11.24
CA ASP A 56 2.82 2.70 11.08
C ASP A 56 3.21 3.55 9.87
N PHE A 57 2.46 3.46 8.78
CA PHE A 57 2.64 4.33 7.61
C PHE A 57 2.47 5.81 7.99
N ASN A 58 1.40 6.15 8.73
CA ASN A 58 1.18 7.53 9.17
C ASN A 58 2.29 8.05 10.10
N LYS A 59 2.84 7.19 10.98
CA LYS A 59 4.00 7.55 11.81
C LYS A 59 5.22 7.83 10.95
N MET A 60 5.47 7.00 9.93
CA MET A 60 6.58 7.18 8.97
C MET A 60 6.45 8.50 8.20
N CYS A 61 5.28 8.82 7.66
CA CYS A 61 5.05 10.08 6.94
C CYS A 61 5.32 11.29 7.83
N LYS A 62 4.82 11.30 9.08
CA LYS A 62 5.09 12.37 10.04
C LYS A 62 6.58 12.52 10.36
N TYR A 63 7.32 11.42 10.42
CA TYR A 63 8.76 11.45 10.63
C TYR A 63 9.49 12.10 9.44
N ILE A 64 9.13 11.72 8.22
CA ILE A 64 9.72 12.27 6.99
C ILE A 64 9.42 13.76 6.85
N GLU A 65 8.19 14.20 7.13
CA GLU A 65 7.81 15.62 7.11
C GLU A 65 8.65 16.44 8.09
N ARG A 66 8.85 15.93 9.32
CA ARG A 66 9.71 16.58 10.32
C ARG A 66 11.18 16.63 9.91
N ALA A 67 11.67 15.60 9.22
CA ALA A 67 13.04 15.55 8.73
C ALA A 67 13.31 16.52 7.56
N ARG A 68 12.29 16.84 6.75
CA ARG A 68 12.38 17.81 5.64
C ARG A 68 12.36 19.28 6.07
N LEU A 69 11.94 19.56 7.30
CA LEU A 69 11.84 20.91 7.87
C LEU A 69 13.07 21.31 8.70
N LYS A 70 14.11 20.46 8.73
CA LYS A 70 15.41 20.72 9.36
C LYS A 70 16.48 20.78 8.29
#